data_AF-A0A920QA00-F1
#
_entry.id   AF-A0A920QA00-F1
#
_cell.length_a   1.000
_cell.length_b   1.000
_cell.length_c   1.000
_cell.angle_alpha   90.00
_cell.angle_beta   90.00
_cell.angle_gamma   90.00
#
_symmetry.space_group_name_H-M   'P 1'
#
loop_
_entity.id
_entity.type
_entity.pdbx_description
1 polymer ?
#
loop_
_entity_poly.entity_id
_entity_poly.type
_entity_poly.pdbx_seq_one_letter_code
_entity_poly.pdbx_strand_id
1 'polypeptide(L)' 'MVFDGYWMRGNSLALVGIIANPAASKDIRRLVAQGRVVPDWEKVNIVRRVMLGVQSGGLPAFWVWPIVPT' A
#
# COMPACT_ATOMS: atom_id res chain seq x y z
N MET A 1 -3.99 16.70 0.49
CA MET A 1 -4.40 15.50 -0.27
C MET A 1 -5.67 14.98 0.39
N VAL A 2 -6.84 15.31 -0.13
CA VAL A 2 -8.13 14.86 0.42
C VAL A 2 -8.45 13.50 -0.21
N PHE A 3 -8.58 12.46 0.60
CA PHE A 3 -9.01 11.13 0.16
C PHE A 3 -10.52 11.17 -0.03
N ASP A 4 -10.96 11.52 -1.23
CA ASP A 4 -12.37 11.56 -1.57
C ASP A 4 -12.89 10.11 -1.68
N GLY A 5 -13.68 9.68 -0.70
CA GLY A 5 -14.06 8.29 -0.39
C GLY A 5 -14.94 7.56 -1.42
N TYR A 6 -14.86 7.90 -2.71
CA TYR A 6 -15.61 7.27 -3.79
C TYR A 6 -15.35 5.76 -3.90
N TRP A 7 -14.19 5.28 -3.45
CA TRP A 7 -13.81 3.87 -3.44
C TRP A 7 -14.64 3.00 -2.48
N MET A 8 -15.30 3.58 -1.48
CA MET A 8 -16.12 2.84 -0.50
C MET A 8 -17.59 2.72 -0.90
N ARG A 9 -18.03 3.35 -1.99
CA ARG A 9 -19.45 3.38 -2.42
C ARG A 9 -19.83 2.36 -3.49
N GLY A 10 -18.87 1.61 -4.02
CA GLY A 10 -19.09 0.63 -5.08
C GLY A 10 -19.20 -0.80 -4.57
N ASN A 11 -20.44 -1.26 -4.34
CA ASN A 11 -20.86 -2.64 -4.06
C ASN A 11 -20.28 -3.30 -2.79
N SER A 12 -21.13 -3.97 -2.02
CA SER A 12 -20.82 -4.65 -0.74
C SER A 12 -19.91 -5.89 -0.86
N LEU A 13 -19.15 -6.01 -1.96
CA LEU A 13 -18.12 -7.02 -2.14
C LEU A 13 -16.86 -6.52 -1.44
N ALA A 14 -16.28 -7.36 -0.57
CA ALA A 14 -15.11 -6.99 0.21
C ALA A 14 -13.98 -6.46 -0.69
N LEU A 15 -13.63 -5.18 -0.50
CA LEU A 15 -12.68 -4.44 -1.32
C LEU A 15 -11.47 -4.05 -0.46
N VAL A 16 -10.27 -4.30 -0.97
CA VAL A 16 -9.00 -3.88 -0.32
C VAL A 16 -8.37 -2.74 -1.10
N GLY A 17 -8.19 -1.60 -0.44
CA GLY A 17 -7.44 -0.45 -0.96
C GLY A 17 -6.00 -0.45 -0.44
N ILE A 18 -5.02 -0.40 -1.33
CA ILE A 18 -3.60 -0.30 -0.98
C ILE A 18 -3.08 1.08 -1.38
N ILE A 19 -2.59 1.84 -0.41
CA ILE A 19 -1.88 3.10 -0.64
C ILE A 19 -0.38 2.81 -0.61
N ALA A 20 0.24 2.79 -1.78
CA ALA A 20 1.68 2.57 -1.90
C ALA A 20 2.42 3.90 -1.95
N ASN A 21 3.04 4.30 -0.84
CA ASN A 21 3.95 5.45 -0.78
C ASN A 21 5.41 5.00 -0.99
N PRO A 22 6.04 5.26 -2.14
CA PRO A 22 7.45 4.92 -2.36
C PRO A 22 8.41 5.66 -1.40
N ALA A 23 8.03 6.85 -0.92
CA ALA A 23 8.87 7.71 -0.10
C ALA A 23 8.82 7.42 1.42
N ALA A 24 7.77 6.75 1.93
CA ALA A 24 7.50 6.61 3.37
C ALA A 24 8.66 6.01 4.21
N SER A 25 9.54 5.23 3.60
CA SER A 25 10.66 4.58 4.29
C SER A 25 11.97 5.39 4.26
N LYS A 26 12.00 6.53 3.56
CA LYS A 26 13.16 7.44 3.57
C LYS A 26 13.13 8.34 4.81
N ASP A 27 11.95 8.77 5.25
CA ASP A 27 11.79 9.71 6.37
C ASP A 27 12.04 9.09 7.75
N ILE A 28 11.77 7.79 7.93
CA ILE A 28 12.03 7.08 9.19
C ILE A 28 13.52 7.00 9.56
N ARG A 29 14.41 7.15 8.57
CA ARG A 29 15.87 7.20 8.78
C ARG A 29 16.29 8.42 9.62
N ARG A 30 15.45 9.46 9.67
CA ARG A 30 15.66 10.66 10.49
C ARG A 30 15.18 10.50 11.94
N LEU A 31 14.33 9.50 12.21
CA LEU A 31 13.70 9.26 13.52
C LEU A 31 14.24 8.01 14.25
N VAL A 32 14.71 6.98 13.53
CA VAL A 32 15.22 5.74 14.14
C VAL A 32 16.67 5.55 13.69
N ALA A 33 17.61 6.00 14.51
CA ALA A 33 19.06 5.93 14.24
C ALA A 33 19.59 4.48 14.02
N GLN A 34 18.80 3.44 14.35
CA GLN A 34 19.13 2.02 14.22
C GLN A 34 18.18 1.24 13.29
N GLY A 35 17.26 1.91 12.59
CA GLY A 35 16.27 1.24 11.74
C GLY A 35 16.89 0.75 10.42
N ARG A 36 16.65 -0.52 10.07
CA ARG A 36 17.06 -1.08 8.76
C ARG A 36 16.32 -0.37 7.63
N VAL A 37 17.07 0.11 6.64
CA VAL A 37 16.51 0.68 5.41
C VAL A 37 15.83 -0.45 4.63
N VAL A 38 14.52 -0.33 4.43
CA VAL A 38 13.78 -1.20 3.52
C VAL A 38 13.97 -0.66 2.10
N PRO A 39 14.75 -1.34 1.23
CA PRO A 39 14.92 -0.92 -0.15
C PRO A 39 13.62 -1.11 -0.94
N ASP A 40 13.50 -0.42 -2.07
CA ASP A 40 12.25 -0.37 -2.83
C ASP A 40 11.78 -1.77 -3.30
N TRP A 41 12.71 -2.67 -3.62
CA TRP A 41 12.38 -4.06 -3.98
C TRP A 41 11.76 -4.86 -2.83
N GLU A 42 12.15 -4.58 -1.58
CA GLU A 42 11.60 -5.26 -0.40
C GLU A 42 10.17 -4.75 -0.13
N LYS A 43 9.92 -3.44 -0.37
CA LYS A 43 8.56 -2.86 -0.34
C LYS A 43 7.66 -3.46 -1.43
N VAL A 44 8.18 -3.61 -2.66
CA VAL A 44 7.46 -4.27 -3.76
C VAL A 44 7.10 -5.70 -3.39
N ASN A 45 8.02 -6.44 -2.75
CA ASN A 45 7.75 -7.79 -2.27
C ASN A 45 6.67 -7.83 -1.18
N ILE A 46 6.63 -6.84 -0.28
CA ILE A 46 5.54 -6.72 0.72
C ILE A 46 4.21 -6.51 0.02
N VAL A 47 4.12 -5.56 -0.92
CA VAL A 47 2.88 -5.30 -1.68
C VAL A 47 2.43 -6.55 -2.45
N ARG A 48 3.37 -7.25 -3.11
CA ARG A 48 3.09 -8.49 -3.83
C ARG A 48 2.55 -9.59 -2.90
N ARG A 49 3.12 -9.76 -1.70
CA ARG A 49 2.63 -10.76 -0.73
C ARG A 49 1.23 -10.43 -0.24
N VAL A 50 0.94 -9.15 0.02
CA VAL A 50 -0.41 -8.71 0.41
C VAL A 50 -1.40 -8.99 -0.72
N MET A 51 -1.05 -8.70 -1.98
CA MET A 51 -1.90 -9.01 -3.13
C MET A 51 -2.19 -10.51 -3.25
N LEU A 52 -1.17 -11.36 -3.13
CA LEU A 52 -1.34 -12.82 -3.19
C LEU A 52 -2.20 -13.34 -2.02
N GLY A 53 -2.01 -12.81 -0.82
CA GLY A 53 -2.83 -13.14 0.35
C GLY A 53 -4.29 -12.76 0.15
N VAL A 54 -4.55 -11.55 -0.33
CA VAL A 54 -5.90 -11.04 -0.66
C VAL A 54 -6.56 -11.90 -1.74
N GLN A 55 -5.81 -12.27 -2.79
CA GLN A 55 -6.31 -13.14 -3.86
C GLN A 55 -6.64 -14.55 -3.34
N SER A 56 -5.83 -15.10 -2.43
CA SER A 56 -6.09 -16.40 -1.82
C SER A 56 -7.33 -16.42 -0.92
N GLY A 57 -7.71 -15.26 -0.37
CA GLY A 57 -8.91 -15.08 0.46
C GLY A 57 -10.22 -14.95 -0.32
N GLY A 58 -10.21 -15.10 -1.65
CA GLY A 58 -11.41 -15.02 -2.48
C GLY A 58 -11.95 -13.60 -2.68
N LEU A 59 -11.14 -12.57 -2.42
CA LEU A 59 -11.54 -11.19 -2.61
C LEU A 59 -11.59 -10.85 -4.10
N PRO A 60 -12.74 -10.37 -4.64
CA PRO A 60 -12.95 -10.24 -6.07
C PRO A 60 -12.30 -9.00 -6.68
N ALA A 61 -11.92 -8.01 -5.87
CA ALA A 61 -11.36 -6.76 -6.35
C ALA A 61 -10.39 -6.13 -5.35
N PHE A 62 -9.31 -5.55 -5.87
CA PHE A 62 -8.41 -4.68 -5.11
C PHE A 62 -8.06 -3.44 -5.94
N TRP A 63 -7.80 -2.33 -5.25
CA TRP A 63 -7.36 -1.09 -5.87
C TRP A 63 -6.01 -0.67 -5.30
N VAL A 64 -5.08 -0.31 -6.18
CA VAL A 64 -3.78 0.25 -5.78
C VAL A 64 -3.71 1.69 -6.22
N TRP A 65 -3.51 2.59 -5.26
CA TRP A 65 -3.25 4.00 -5.55
C TRP A 65 -1.76 4.32 -5.39
N PRO A 66 -1.07 4.76 -6.46
CA PRO A 66 0.30 5.22 -6.36
C PRO A 66 0.33 6.66 -5.80
N ILE A 67 1.13 6.90 -4.77
CA ILE A 67 1.47 8.28 -4.38
C ILE A 67 2.69 8.69 -5.20
N VAL A 68 2.49 9.63 -6.14
CA VAL A 68 3.58 10.31 -6.84
C VAL A 68 4.17 11.36 -5.87
N PRO A 69 5.48 11.33 -5.58
CA PRO A 69 6.11 12.41 -4.84
C PRO A 69 6.02 13.68 -5.70
N THR A 70 5.41 14.72 -5.17
CA THR A 70 5.46 16.07 -5.74
C THR A 70 6.80 16.71 -5.41
#